data_AF-A0A811NLW6-F1
#
_entry.id   AF-A0A811NLW6-F1
#
_cell.length_a   1.000
_cell.length_b   1.000
_cell.length_c   1.000
_cell.angle_alpha   90.00
_cell.angle_beta   90.00
_cell.angle_gamma   90.00
#
_symmetry.space_group_name_H-M   'P 1'
#
loop_
_entity.id
_entity.type
_entity.pdbx_description
1 polymer ?
#
loop_
_entity_poly.entity_id
_entity_poly.type
_entity_poly.pdbx_seq_one_letter_code
_entity_poly.pdbx_strand_id
1 'polypeptide(L)'
;MDGQLLWGYLTGEQICPPCPVLPTPPTYPPDADDHTKTALLEAFEAQRESYQYDLEVYETWLHEEKSAKAILLASMEVDLAWFLRGLAASHLMWDHLCHSYEIHNEAMYLAIVEEAQSLHQLDSIVEDFHH
;
A
#
# COMPACT_ATOMS: atom_id res chain seq x y z
N MET A 1 -9.58 11.38 -4.95
CA MET A 1 -9.56 9.91 -4.93
C MET A 1 -10.92 9.44 -4.48
N ASP A 2 -11.57 8.59 -5.25
CA ASP A 2 -12.80 7.94 -4.79
C ASP A 2 -12.49 6.78 -3.83
N GLY A 3 -13.54 6.23 -3.21
CA GLY A 3 -13.38 5.17 -2.22
C GLY A 3 -12.89 3.84 -2.81
N GLN A 4 -13.29 3.48 -4.03
CA GLN A 4 -12.89 2.20 -4.65
C GLN A 4 -11.41 2.21 -5.00
N LEU A 5 -10.94 3.32 -5.56
CA LEU A 5 -9.54 3.54 -5.87
C LEU A 5 -8.69 3.49 -4.61
N LEU A 6 -9.12 4.17 -3.53
CA LEU A 6 -8.45 4.10 -2.23
C LEU A 6 -8.29 2.65 -1.75
N TRP A 7 -9.37 1.88 -1.78
CA TRP A 7 -9.34 0.47 -1.36
C TRP A 7 -8.35 -0.35 -2.19
N GLY A 8 -8.27 -0.13 -3.50
CA GLY A 8 -7.30 -0.82 -4.35
C GLY A 8 -5.83 -0.60 -3.93
N TYR A 9 -5.48 0.61 -3.49
CA TYR A 9 -4.14 0.90 -2.94
C TYR A 9 -3.92 0.30 -1.54
N LEU A 10 -4.96 0.22 -0.71
CA LEU A 10 -4.86 -0.37 0.63
C LEU A 10 -4.78 -1.89 0.59
N THR A 11 -5.52 -2.56 -0.29
CA THR A 11 -5.52 -4.02 -0.39
C THR A 11 -4.40 -4.56 -1.29
N GLY A 12 -3.68 -3.68 -1.99
CA GLY A 12 -2.61 -4.06 -2.91
C GLY A 12 -3.10 -4.55 -4.28
N GLU A 13 -4.40 -4.42 -4.58
CA GLU A 13 -4.96 -4.70 -5.91
C GLU A 13 -4.37 -3.75 -6.98
N GLN A 14 -4.08 -2.50 -6.60
CA GLN A 14 -3.46 -1.52 -7.48
C GLN A 14 -1.94 -1.65 -7.48
N ILE A 15 -1.44 -2.53 -8.35
CA ILE A 15 0.00 -2.83 -8.49
C ILE A 15 0.77 -1.60 -8.98
N CYS A 16 1.94 -1.36 -8.38
CA CYS A 16 2.87 -0.34 -8.84
C CYS A 16 3.32 -0.62 -10.29
N PRO A 17 3.07 0.29 -11.24
CA PRO A 17 3.58 0.14 -12.59
C PRO A 17 5.12 0.16 -12.59
N PRO A 18 5.77 -0.52 -13.55
CA PRO A 18 7.22 -0.45 -13.70
C PRO A 18 7.69 0.99 -13.84
N CYS A 19 8.85 1.31 -13.25
CA CYS A 19 9.46 2.63 -13.44
C CYS A 19 9.84 2.78 -14.93
N PRO A 20 9.32 3.80 -15.63
CA PRO A 20 9.58 3.99 -17.05
C PRO A 20 11.06 4.30 -17.27
N VAL A 21 11.65 3.71 -18.31
CA VAL A 21 13.07 3.89 -18.63
C VAL A 21 13.20 4.92 -19.75
N LEU A 22 14.03 5.93 -19.51
CA LEU A 22 14.27 6.98 -20.50
C LEU A 22 14.82 6.38 -21.81
N PRO A 23 14.18 6.67 -22.96
CA PRO A 23 14.66 6.22 -24.27
C PRO A 23 16.06 6.75 -24.56
N THR A 24 16.92 5.90 -25.11
CA THR A 24 18.28 6.30 -25.50
C THR A 24 18.25 6.89 -26.91
N PRO A 25 18.87 8.05 -27.17
CA PRO A 25 18.94 8.63 -28.50
C PRO A 25 19.54 7.66 -29.53
N PRO A 26 19.04 7.68 -30.79
CA PRO A 26 19.53 6.78 -31.82
C PRO A 26 21.00 7.07 -32.14
N THR A 27 21.78 6.00 -32.31
CA THR A 27 23.15 6.10 -32.81
C THR A 27 23.14 5.82 -34.30
N TYR A 28 23.62 6.78 -35.09
CA TYR A 28 23.64 6.66 -36.54
C TYR A 28 24.90 5.94 -37.02
N PRO A 29 24.78 4.91 -37.87
CA PRO A 29 25.91 4.34 -38.57
C PRO A 29 26.63 5.39 -39.46
N PRO A 30 27.96 5.31 -39.64
CA PRO A 30 28.73 6.29 -40.42
C PRO A 30 28.29 6.37 -41.89
N ASP A 31 27.77 5.28 -42.42
CA ASP A 31 27.34 5.07 -43.80
C ASP A 31 25.80 5.06 -43.96
N ALA A 32 25.06 5.40 -42.90
CA ALA A 32 23.60 5.42 -42.95
C ALA A 32 23.07 6.45 -43.94
N ASP A 33 22.24 5.98 -44.87
CA ASP A 33 21.47 6.84 -45.76
C ASP A 33 20.35 7.59 -45.00
N ASP A 34 19.77 8.59 -45.64
CA ASP A 34 18.74 9.43 -45.03
C ASP A 34 17.48 8.63 -44.69
N HIS A 35 17.17 7.56 -45.43
CA HIS A 35 16.04 6.69 -45.15
C HIS A 35 16.25 5.93 -43.83
N THR A 36 17.45 5.38 -43.62
CA THR A 36 17.86 4.68 -42.39
C THR A 36 17.87 5.63 -41.20
N LYS A 37 18.38 6.85 -41.38
CA LYS A 37 18.35 7.88 -40.31
C LYS A 37 16.92 8.26 -39.93
N THR A 38 16.05 8.44 -40.93
CA THR A 38 14.63 8.77 -40.71
C THR A 38 13.93 7.64 -39.95
N ALA A 39 14.13 6.38 -40.37
CA ALA A 39 13.54 5.23 -39.68
C ALA A 39 14.02 5.11 -38.22
N LEU A 40 15.30 5.36 -37.95
CA LEU A 40 15.85 5.36 -36.58
C LEU A 40 15.27 6.50 -35.73
N LEU A 41 15.04 7.67 -36.33
CA LEU A 41 14.40 8.81 -35.66
C LEU A 41 12.93 8.51 -35.34
N GLU A 42 12.17 7.99 -36.31
CA GLU A 42 10.77 7.62 -36.14
C GLU A 42 10.60 6.54 -35.05
N ALA A 43 11.47 5.53 -35.03
CA ALA A 43 11.45 4.50 -33.99
C ALA A 43 11.74 5.10 -32.60
N PHE A 44 12.67 6.05 -32.50
CA PHE A 44 12.97 6.75 -31.25
C PHE A 44 11.81 7.65 -30.80
N GLU A 45 11.15 8.36 -31.72
CA GLU A 45 9.98 9.18 -31.43
C GLU A 45 8.82 8.31 -30.92
N ALA A 46 8.54 7.19 -31.56
CA ALA A 46 7.55 6.22 -31.07
C ALA A 46 7.90 5.69 -29.67
N GLN A 47 9.19 5.41 -29.40
CA GLN A 47 9.64 5.01 -28.07
C GLN A 47 9.46 6.13 -27.03
N ARG A 48 9.66 7.39 -27.42
CA ARG A 48 9.42 8.55 -26.55
C ARG A 48 7.95 8.77 -26.23
N GLU A 49 7.06 8.57 -27.20
CA GLU A 49 5.63 8.63 -26.98
C GLU A 49 5.17 7.55 -25.98
N SER A 50 5.65 6.31 -26.16
CA SER A 50 5.39 5.23 -25.19
C SER A 50 5.93 5.57 -23.80
N TYR A 51 7.18 6.03 -23.70
CA TYR A 51 7.77 6.44 -22.43
C TYR A 51 6.97 7.53 -21.73
N GLN A 52 6.48 8.53 -22.48
CA GLN A 52 5.70 9.63 -21.93
C GLN A 52 4.38 9.13 -21.35
N TYR A 53 3.69 8.23 -22.06
CA TYR A 53 2.48 7.58 -21.56
C TYR A 53 2.75 6.77 -20.28
N ASP A 54 3.80 5.93 -20.29
CA ASP A 54 4.17 5.11 -19.14
C ASP A 54 4.56 5.98 -17.93
N LEU A 55 5.22 7.13 -18.18
CA LEU A 55 5.56 8.10 -17.16
C LEU A 55 4.34 8.75 -16.53
N GLU A 56 3.36 9.16 -17.33
CA GLU A 56 2.12 9.74 -16.80
C GLU A 56 1.35 8.73 -15.95
N VAL A 57 1.29 7.47 -16.37
CA VAL A 57 0.69 6.37 -15.60
C VAL A 57 1.44 6.17 -14.28
N TYR A 58 2.77 6.12 -14.32
CA TYR A 58 3.62 5.94 -13.14
C TYR A 58 3.51 7.10 -12.14
N GLU A 59 3.54 8.34 -12.62
CA GLU A 59 3.40 9.54 -11.78
C GLU A 59 2.01 9.65 -11.16
N THR A 60 0.96 9.30 -11.91
CA THR A 60 -0.41 9.23 -11.39
C THR A 60 -0.49 8.22 -10.26
N TRP A 61 0.07 7.02 -10.46
CA TRP A 61 0.10 5.99 -9.42
C TRP A 61 0.84 6.48 -8.16
N LEU A 62 2.00 7.12 -8.30
CA LEU A 62 2.74 7.67 -7.16
C LEU A 62 1.95 8.74 -6.39
N HIS A 63 1.22 9.60 -7.10
CA HIS A 63 0.40 10.64 -6.50
C HIS A 63 -0.75 10.05 -5.68
N GLU A 64 -1.42 9.04 -6.22
CA GLU A 64 -2.52 8.34 -5.58
C GLU A 64 -2.04 7.51 -4.39
N GLU A 65 -0.95 6.75 -4.53
CA GLU A 65 -0.30 6.02 -3.43
C GLU A 65 0.04 6.94 -2.26
N LYS A 66 0.63 8.12 -2.54
CA LYS A 66 0.93 9.12 -1.52
C LYS A 66 -0.34 9.63 -0.82
N SER A 67 -1.41 9.82 -1.58
CA SER A 67 -2.69 10.27 -1.06
C SER A 67 -3.36 9.18 -0.22
N ALA A 68 -3.27 7.91 -0.62
CA ALA A 68 -3.80 6.77 0.11
C ALA A 68 -3.12 6.62 1.46
N LYS A 69 -1.78 6.72 1.50
CA LYS A 69 -1.01 6.78 2.75
C LYS A 69 -1.43 7.93 3.65
N ALA A 70 -1.63 9.12 3.08
CA ALA A 70 -2.00 10.30 3.85
C ALA A 70 -3.40 10.14 4.48
N ILE A 71 -4.37 9.63 3.73
CA ILE A 71 -5.71 9.31 4.23
C ILE A 71 -5.61 8.28 5.34
N LEU A 72 -4.90 7.17 5.08
CA LEU A 72 -4.73 6.09 6.05
C LEU A 72 -4.12 6.59 7.37
N LEU A 73 -3.03 7.37 7.31
CA LEU A 73 -2.39 7.95 8.50
C LEU A 73 -3.29 8.95 9.22
N ALA A 74 -4.05 9.77 8.50
CA ALA A 74 -4.96 10.75 9.08
C ALA A 74 -6.18 10.09 9.75
N SER A 75 -6.54 8.88 9.33
CA SER A 75 -7.65 8.11 9.88
C SER A 75 -7.29 7.28 11.12
N MET A 76 -6.02 7.27 11.54
CA MET A 76 -5.53 6.43 12.64
C MET A 76 -5.26 7.22 13.92
N GLU A 77 -5.30 6.51 15.05
CA GLU A 77 -4.78 7.04 16.31
C GLU A 77 -3.29 7.37 16.18
N VAL A 78 -2.87 8.47 16.82
CA VAL A 78 -1.53 9.05 16.67
C VAL A 78 -0.43 8.04 17.02
N ASP A 79 -0.66 7.20 18.02
CA ASP A 79 0.29 6.18 18.46
C ASP A 79 0.48 5.07 17.40
N LEU A 80 -0.60 4.64 16.74
CA LEU A 80 -0.55 3.65 15.64
C LEU A 80 0.05 4.27 14.37
N ALA A 81 -0.28 5.52 14.06
CA ALA A 81 0.27 6.25 12.91
C ALA A 81 1.79 6.41 12.98
N TRP A 82 2.37 6.44 14.19
CA TRP A 82 3.81 6.54 14.39
C TRP A 82 4.55 5.27 13.94
N PHE A 83 4.03 4.08 14.24
CA PHE A 83 4.61 2.81 13.81
C PHE A 83 4.56 2.61 12.29
N LEU A 84 3.55 3.18 11.66
CA LEU A 84 3.30 3.02 10.22
C LEU A 84 4.08 3.97 9.33
N ARG A 85 4.60 5.08 9.88
CA ARG A 85 5.30 6.13 9.13
C ARG A 85 6.58 5.66 8.41
N GLY A 86 7.12 4.51 8.79
CA GLY A 86 8.32 3.91 8.18
C GLY A 86 8.05 2.91 7.05
N LEU A 87 6.80 2.56 6.78
CA LEU A 87 6.47 1.54 5.79
C LEU A 87 6.42 2.12 4.37
N ALA A 88 6.97 1.34 3.43
CA ALA A 88 7.26 1.80 2.07
C ALA A 88 6.01 1.97 1.20
N ALA A 89 4.90 1.29 1.49
CA ALA A 89 3.68 1.27 0.69
C ALA A 89 2.42 1.22 1.56
N SER A 90 1.29 1.74 1.07
CA SER A 90 0.02 1.79 1.81
C SER A 90 -0.52 0.40 2.13
N HIS A 91 -0.35 -0.59 1.23
CA HIS A 91 -0.81 -1.95 1.51
C HIS A 91 -0.07 -2.60 2.69
N LEU A 92 1.24 -2.35 2.85
CA LEU A 92 1.99 -2.82 4.02
C LEU A 92 1.49 -2.15 5.31
N MET A 93 1.11 -0.87 5.21
CA MET A 93 0.54 -0.15 6.35
C MET A 93 -0.84 -0.70 6.72
N TRP A 94 -1.65 -1.02 5.72
CA TRP A 94 -2.95 -1.65 5.88
C TRP A 94 -2.85 -3.06 6.48
N ASP A 95 -2.00 -3.92 5.94
CA ASP A 95 -1.77 -5.27 6.46
C ASP A 95 -1.31 -5.25 7.92
N HIS A 96 -0.37 -4.35 8.25
CA HIS A 96 0.10 -4.20 9.63
C HIS A 96 -1.03 -3.75 10.57
N LEU A 97 -1.89 -2.84 10.10
CA LEU A 97 -3.05 -2.39 10.86
C LEU A 97 -4.04 -3.53 11.10
N CYS A 98 -4.42 -4.27 10.06
CA CYS A 98 -5.32 -5.41 10.16
C CYS A 98 -4.80 -6.42 11.19
N HIS A 99 -3.52 -6.76 11.10
CA HIS A 99 -2.89 -7.70 12.04
C HIS A 99 -2.88 -7.17 13.49
N SER A 100 -2.61 -5.87 13.68
CA SER A 100 -2.58 -5.26 15.01
C SER A 100 -3.96 -5.25 15.68
N TYR A 101 -5.02 -4.95 14.92
CA TYR A 101 -6.38 -5.00 15.44
C TYR A 101 -6.84 -6.43 15.75
N GLU A 102 -6.46 -7.42 14.93
CA GLU A 102 -6.75 -8.82 15.19
C GLU A 102 -6.15 -9.27 16.53
N ILE A 103 -4.87 -9.01 16.76
CA ILE A 103 -4.18 -9.32 18.02
C ILE A 103 -4.85 -8.62 19.21
N HIS A 104 -5.18 -7.33 19.05
CA HIS A 104 -5.79 -6.56 20.14
C HIS A 104 -7.17 -7.09 20.50
N ASN A 105 -7.99 -7.43 19.51
CA ASN A 105 -9.31 -7.99 19.71
C ASN A 105 -9.25 -9.36 20.40
N GLU A 106 -8.35 -10.24 19.96
CA GLU A 106 -8.15 -11.55 20.59
C GLU A 106 -7.71 -11.42 22.05
N ALA A 107 -6.75 -10.54 22.34
CA ALA A 107 -6.30 -10.29 23.70
C ALA A 107 -7.42 -9.74 24.60
N MET A 108 -8.24 -8.82 24.08
CA MET A 108 -9.38 -8.26 24.81
C MET A 108 -10.43 -9.35 25.09
N TYR A 109 -10.73 -10.20 24.11
CA TYR A 109 -11.66 -11.31 24.28
C TYR A 109 -11.18 -12.27 25.38
N LEU A 110 -9.90 -12.65 25.36
CA LEU A 110 -9.31 -13.53 26.38
C LEU A 110 -9.38 -12.91 27.78
N ALA A 111 -9.04 -11.62 27.92
CA ALA A 111 -9.12 -10.93 29.21
C ALA A 111 -10.54 -10.92 29.80
N ILE A 112 -11.56 -10.69 28.96
CA ILE A 112 -12.97 -10.72 29.38
C ILE A 112 -13.38 -12.13 29.82
N VAL A 113 -12.95 -13.16 29.09
CA VAL A 113 -13.23 -14.56 29.45
C VAL A 113 -12.59 -14.94 30.79
N GLU A 114 -11.33 -14.56 31.00
CA GLU A 114 -10.62 -14.80 32.26
C GLU A 114 -11.28 -14.07 33.44
N GLU A 115 -11.68 -12.81 33.25
CA GLU A 115 -12.40 -12.05 34.28
C GLU A 115 -13.75 -12.70 34.63
N ALA A 116 -14.54 -13.09 33.62
CA ALA A 116 -15.80 -13.79 33.82
C ALA A 116 -15.61 -15.12 34.57
N GLN A 117 -14.56 -15.88 34.24
CA GLN A 117 -14.22 -17.11 34.96
C GLN A 117 -13.81 -16.84 36.41
N SER A 118 -13.02 -15.80 36.66
CA SER A 118 -12.65 -15.39 38.02
C SER A 118 -13.87 -15.01 38.86
N LEU A 119 -14.84 -14.30 38.28
CA LEU A 119 -16.08 -13.93 38.96
C LEU A 119 -16.90 -15.17 39.32
N HIS A 120 -17.08 -16.10 38.37
CA HIS A 120 -17.77 -17.36 38.62
C HIS A 120 -17.10 -18.21 39.71
N GLN A 121 -15.77 -18.24 39.76
CA GLN A 121 -15.04 -18.92 40.83
C GLN A 121 -15.28 -18.25 42.19
N LEU A 122 -15.30 -16.93 42.23
CA LEU A 122 -15.57 -16.17 43.45
C LEU A 122 -16.99 -16.45 43.98
N ASP A 123 -18.00 -16.42 43.10
CA ASP A 123 -19.39 -16.73 43.44
C ASP A 123 -19.55 -18.17 43.94
N SER A 124 -18.86 -19.12 43.29
CA SER A 124 -18.85 -20.53 43.74
C SER A 124 -18.27 -20.69 45.14
N ILE A 125 -17.20 -19.95 45.48
CA ILE A 125 -16.61 -19.98 46.82
C ILE A 125 -17.59 -19.40 47.84
N VAL A 126 -18.28 -18.30 47.51
CA VAL A 126 -19.24 -17.66 48.42
C VAL A 126 -20.41 -18.61 48.72
N GLU A 127 -20.96 -19.31 47.73
CA GLU A 127 -22.03 -20.30 47.94
C GLU A 127 -21.56 -21.48 48.80
N ASP A 128 -20.33 -21.97 48.62
CA ASP A 128 -19.75 -23.03 49.46
C ASP A 128 -19.55 -22.61 50.94
N PHE A 129 -19.34 -21.30 51.21
CA PHE A 129 -19.25 -20.76 52.58
C PHE A 129 -20.61 -20.69 53.30
N HIS A 130 -21.71 -20.71 52.55
CA HIS A 130 -23.07 -20.59 53.09
C HIS A 130 -23.75 -21.94 53.33
N HIS A 131 -23.03 -23.05 53.15
CA HIS A 131 -23.55 -24.41 53.30
C HIS A 131 -23.02 -25.16 54.53
#